data_AF-F6HRI6-F1
#
_entry.id   AF-F6HRI6-F1
#
_cell.length_a   1.000
_cell.length_b   1.000
_cell.length_c   1.000
_cell.angle_alpha   90.00
_cell.angle_beta   90.00
_cell.angle_gamma   90.00
#
_symmetry.space_group_name_H-M   'P 1'
#
loop_
_entity.id
_entity.type
_entity.pdbx_description
1 polymer ?
#
loop_
_entity_poly.entity_id
_entity_poly.type
_entity_poly.pdbx_seq_one_letter_code
_entity_poly.pdbx_strand_id
1 'polypeptide(L)'
;MVRGGPGSYRLRMNESEIESEIHTLRDGGNSHIIYAEEEAAGTRLLIGGRTCLLQNDHDPSKLVAETPCKLLRHLLMLTHRMQRLRL
;
A
#
# COMPACT_ATOMS: atom_id res chain seq x y z
N MET A 1 1.21 -5.49 12.55
CA MET A 1 1.96 -4.36 13.14
C MET A 1 1.37 -4.06 14.49
N VAL A 2 2.19 -4.00 15.54
CA VAL A 2 1.75 -3.63 16.90
C VAL A 2 2.47 -2.34 17.28
N ARG A 3 1.72 -1.35 17.77
CA ARG A 3 2.29 -0.09 18.26
C ARG A 3 2.61 -0.26 19.74
N GLY A 4 3.90 -0.31 20.09
CA GLY A 4 4.36 -0.54 21.46
C GLY A 4 4.40 0.73 22.32
N GLY A 5 4.58 1.89 21.70
CA GLY A 5 4.65 3.18 22.38
C GLY A 5 4.60 4.36 21.39
N PRO A 6 4.71 5.61 21.87
CA PRO A 6 4.81 6.78 20.99
C PRO A 6 6.10 6.70 20.17
N GLY A 7 5.98 6.36 18.89
CA GLY A 7 7.10 6.24 17.95
C GLY A 7 7.69 4.83 17.83
N SER A 8 7.40 3.90 18.73
CA SER A 8 7.88 2.50 18.63
C SER A 8 6.86 1.60 17.93
N TYR A 9 7.32 0.93 16.87
CA TYR A 9 6.55 0.02 16.04
C TYR A 9 7.23 -1.34 15.98
N ARG A 10 6.42 -2.39 16.15
CA ARG A 10 6.87 -3.77 16.01
C ARG A 10 6.25 -4.41 14.78
N LEU A 11 7.11 -4.81 13.86
CA LEU A 11 6.75 -5.52 12.64
C LEU A 11 7.00 -7.01 12.85
N ARG A 12 5.99 -7.83 12.52
CA ARG A 12 6.10 -9.28 12.55
C ARG A 12 5.79 -9.82 11.16
N MET A 13 6.67 -10.63 10.61
CA MET A 13 6.53 -11.27 9.31
C MET A 13 7.07 -12.68 9.39
N ASN A 14 6.25 -13.68 9.04
CA ASN A 14 6.65 -15.09 8.92
C ASN A 14 7.55 -15.56 10.09
N GLU A 15 7.07 -15.39 11.34
CA GLU A 15 7.77 -15.72 12.59
C GLU A 15 8.99 -14.85 12.97
N SER A 16 9.44 -13.97 12.08
CA SER A 16 10.43 -12.94 12.41
C SER A 16 9.75 -11.72 13.03
N GLU A 17 10.37 -11.15 14.05
CA GLU A 17 9.92 -9.94 14.73
C GLU A 17 11.04 -8.91 14.75
N ILE A 18 10.71 -7.68 14.32
CA ILE A 18 11.64 -6.54 14.27
C ILE A 18 10.96 -5.37 14.97
N GLU A 19 11.70 -4.72 15.87
CA GLU A 19 11.29 -3.49 16.53
C GLU A 19 11.99 -2.29 15.89
N SER A 20 11.28 -1.20 15.68
CA SER A 20 11.79 0.00 15.01
C SER A 20 11.17 1.25 15.61
N GLU A 21 11.99 2.29 15.72
CA GLU A 21 11.57 3.59 16.24
C GLU A 21 11.48 4.61 15.11
N ILE A 22 10.33 5.29 15.03
CA ILE A 22 10.05 6.31 14.03
C ILE A 22 10.03 7.67 14.74
N HIS A 23 10.92 8.54 14.29
CA HIS A 23 11.04 9.91 14.78
C HIS A 23 10.75 10.87 13.63
N THR A 24 9.98 11.94 13.90
CA THR A 24 9.84 13.03 12.94
C THR A 24 11.18 13.74 12.80
N LEU A 25 11.58 13.98 11.55
CA LEU A 25 12.88 14.53 11.19
C LEU A 25 13.11 15.87 11.91
N ARG A 26 13.90 15.85 12.98
CA ARG A 26 14.29 17.05 13.72
C ARG A 26 15.79 17.25 13.74
N ASP A 27 16.59 16.20 13.91
CA ASP A 27 18.05 16.35 14.01
C ASP A 27 18.77 15.15 13.37
N GLY A 28 19.76 15.43 12.51
CA GLY A 28 20.46 14.46 11.66
C GLY A 28 21.38 13.49 12.43
N GLY A 29 20.81 12.43 13.00
CA GLY A 29 21.54 11.28 13.54
C GLY A 29 21.80 10.17 12.50
N ASN A 30 22.33 9.02 12.96
CA ASN A 30 22.53 7.77 12.19
C ASN A 30 21.19 7.07 11.83
N SER A 31 20.22 7.82 11.33
CA SER A 31 18.89 7.36 11.00
C SER A 31 18.72 7.30 9.48
N HIS A 32 17.96 6.31 9.01
CA HIS A 32 17.58 6.25 7.60
C HIS A 32 16.38 7.17 7.39
N ILE A 33 16.53 8.17 6.50
CA ILE A 33 15.43 9.06 6.13
C ILE A 33 14.55 8.34 5.11
N ILE A 34 13.25 8.29 5.40
CA ILE A 34 12.22 7.65 4.57
C ILE A 34 11.18 8.70 4.19
N TYR A 35 10.96 8.88 2.89
CA TYR A 35 9.83 9.63 2.35
C TYR A 35 8.83 8.66 1.73
N ALA A 36 7.53 8.91 1.92
CA ALA A 36 6.47 8.10 1.37
C ALA A 36 5.51 8.98 0.54
N GLU A 37 5.16 8.52 -0.65
CA GLU A 37 4.23 9.18 -1.55
C GLU A 37 3.21 8.15 -2.07
N GLU A 38 1.95 8.56 -2.16
CA GLU A 38 0.86 7.70 -2.60
C GLU A 38 0.65 7.84 -4.11
N GLU A 39 0.72 6.73 -4.84
CA GLU A 39 0.49 6.65 -6.28
C GLU A 39 -0.64 5.66 -6.59
N ALA A 40 -1.25 5.78 -7.79
CA ALA A 40 -2.33 4.87 -8.20
C ALA A 40 -1.90 3.39 -8.25
N ALA A 41 -0.62 3.10 -8.46
CA ALA A 41 -0.07 1.75 -8.50
C ALA A 41 0.36 1.21 -7.12
N GLY A 42 0.37 2.05 -6.08
CA GLY A 42 0.85 1.69 -4.74
C GLY A 42 1.57 2.83 -4.02
N THR A 43 2.34 2.52 -2.98
CA THR A 43 3.07 3.51 -2.19
C THR A 43 4.53 3.58 -2.62
N ARG A 44 4.99 4.73 -3.10
CA ARG A 44 6.38 4.99 -3.43
C ARG A 44 7.15 5.39 -2.18
N LEU A 45 8.20 4.64 -1.84
CA LEU A 45 9.11 4.92 -0.75
C LEU A 45 10.46 5.39 -1.27
N LEU A 46 11.02 6.44 -0.68
CA LEU A 46 12.38 6.90 -0.91
C LEU A 46 13.19 6.74 0.37
N ILE A 47 14.11 5.78 0.39
CA ILE A 47 14.93 5.41 1.55
C ILE A 47 16.38 5.78 1.23
N GLY A 48 16.92 6.80 1.88
CA GLY A 48 18.33 7.21 1.69
C GLY A 48 18.72 7.52 0.24
N GLY A 49 17.79 8.10 -0.54
CA GLY A 49 17.99 8.41 -1.97
C GLY A 49 17.72 7.25 -2.93
N ARG A 50 17.31 6.07 -2.43
CA ARG A 50 16.86 4.95 -3.26
C ARG A 50 15.35 4.87 -3.29
N THR A 51 14.79 4.69 -4.48
CA THR A 51 13.34 4.61 -4.69
C THR A 51 12.90 3.15 -4.74
N CYS A 52 11.85 2.81 -3.99
CA CYS A 52 11.17 1.52 -4.01
C CYS A 52 9.66 1.73 -4.16
N LEU A 53 8.97 0.87 -4.91
CA LEU A 53 7.52 0.92 -5.06
C LEU A 53 6.90 -0.28 -4.32
N LEU A 54 6.11 0.00 -3.28
CA LEU A 54 5.24 -0.98 -2.65
C LEU A 54 3.96 -1.07 -3.47
N GLN A 55 3.93 -2.01 -4.42
CA GLN A 55 2.77 -2.21 -5.27
C GLN A 55 1.58 -2.77 -4.47
N ASN A 56 0.39 -2.29 -4.82
CA ASN A 56 -0.83 -2.91 -4.31
C ASN A 56 -1.03 -4.27 -5.00
N ASP A 57 -1.47 -5.28 -4.25
CA ASP A 57 -1.77 -6.60 -4.80
C ASP A 57 -3.05 -6.50 -5.64
N HIS A 58 -2.89 -6.29 -6.95
CA HIS A 58 -3.98 -6.11 -7.89
C HIS A 58 -4.04 -7.32 -8.83
N ASP A 59 -4.93 -8.27 -8.51
CA ASP A 59 -5.32 -9.35 -9.42
C ASP A 59 -6.32 -8.79 -10.45
N PRO A 60 -5.90 -8.56 -11.71
CA PRO A 60 -6.76 -7.95 -12.73
C PRO A 60 -7.94 -8.84 -13.13
N SER A 61 -7.96 -10.11 -12.70
CA SER A 61 -9.08 -11.04 -12.91
C SER A 61 -10.27 -10.72 -11.97
N LYS A 62 -10.02 -10.01 -10.86
CA LYS A 62 -11.04 -9.67 -9.87
C LYS A 62 -11.50 -8.23 -10.08
N LEU A 63 -12.78 -8.07 -10.41
CA LEU A 63 -13.44 -6.76 -10.42
C LEU A 63 -13.96 -6.45 -9.02
N VAL A 64 -13.37 -5.46 -8.37
CA VAL A 64 -13.74 -5.04 -7.00
C VAL A 64 -14.32 -3.63 -7.05
N ALA A 65 -15.41 -3.39 -6.33
CA ALA A 65 -15.95 -2.05 -6.14
C ALA A 65 -15.13 -1.30 -5.08
N GLU A 66 -14.71 -0.07 -5.38
CA GLU A 66 -13.90 0.75 -4.47
C GLU A 66 -14.67 1.21 -3.23
N THR A 67 -16.00 1.19 -3.26
CA THR A 67 -16.87 1.67 -2.18
C THR A 67 -17.89 0.60 -1.78
N PRO A 68 -18.16 0.41 -0.47
CA PRO A 68 -19.21 -0.50 -0.02
C PRO A 68 -20.58 0.03 -0.44
N CYS A 69 -21.23 -0.67 -1.37
CA CYS A 69 -22.52 -0.26 -1.95
C CYS A 69 -23.46 -1.47 -2.10
N LYS A 70 -24.77 -1.21 -2.14
CA LYS A 70 -25.77 -2.23 -2.44
C LYS A 70 -25.75 -2.56 -3.93
N LEU A 71 -25.55 -3.83 -4.27
CA LEU A 71 -25.61 -4.32 -5.65
C LEU A 71 -27.08 -4.36 -6.13
N LEU A 72 -27.42 -3.51 -7.10
CA LEU A 72 -28.79 -3.46 -7.64
C LEU A 72 -29.02 -4.49 -8.75
N ARG A 73 -28.13 -4.53 -9.75
CA ARG A 73 -28.20 -5.48 -10.87
C ARG A 73 -26.86 -5.61 -11.57
N HIS A 74 -26.65 -6.73 -12.25
CA HIS A 74 -25.55 -6.90 -13.19
C HIS A 74 -26.03 -6.44 -14.58
N LEU A 75 -25.22 -5.64 -15.28
CA LEU A 75 -25.53 -5.18 -16.65
C LEU A 75 -25.00 -6.13 -17.73
N LEU A 76 -24.25 -7.15 -17.33
CA LEU A 76 -23.57 -8.09 -18.22
C LEU A 76 -23.97 -9.52 -17.86
N MET A 77 -24.22 -10.34 -18.88
CA MET A 77 -24.30 -11.79 -18.73
C MET A 77 -22.92 -12.42 -18.86
N LEU A 78 -22.74 -13.61 -18.26
CA LEU A 78 -21.46 -14.35 -18.21
C LEU A 78 -20.78 -14.56 -19.56
N THR A 79 -21.53 -14.52 -20.67
CA THR A 79 -21.01 -14.72 -22.04
C THR A 79 -20.45 -13.46 -22.69
N HIS A 80 -20.59 -12.27 -22.09
CA HIS A 80 -20.20 -11.00 -22.71
C HIS A 80 -18.72 -10.69 -22.46
N ARG A 81 -18.01 -10.19 -23.50
CA ARG A 81 -16.64 -9.67 -23.37
C ARG A 81 -16.66 -8.17 -23.05
N MET A 82 -16.03 -7.79 -21.94
CA MET A 82 -15.75 -6.41 -21.58
C MET A 82 -14.46 -5.92 -22.26
N GLN A 83 -14.44 -4.68 -22.74
CA GLN A 83 -13.25 -4.02 -23.27
C GLN A 83 -13.10 -2.62 -22.66
N ARG A 84 -11.87 -2.26 -22.31
CA ARG A 84 -11.54 -0.91 -21.86
C ARG A 84 -11.48 0.01 -23.07
N LEU A 85 -12.36 1.00 -23.14
CA LEU A 85 -12.32 2.03 -24.18
C LEU A 85 -11.03 2.85 -23.99
N ARG A 86 -10.17 2.91 -25.00
CA ARG A 86 -9.06 3.88 -25.04
C ARG A 86 -9.60 5.14 -25.72
N LEU A 87 -9.64 6.24 -24.97
CA LEU A 87 -9.88 7.59 -25.48
C LEU A 87 -8.54 8.26 -25.76
#